data_AF-A0ABD0QEC1-F1
#
_entry.id   AF-A0ABD0QEC1-F1
#
_cell.length_a   1.000
_cell.length_b   1.000
_cell.length_c   1.000
_cell.angle_alpha   90.00
_cell.angle_beta   90.00
_cell.angle_gamma   90.00
#
_symmetry.space_group_name_H-M   'P 1'
#
loop_
_entity.id
_entity.type
_entity.pdbx_description
1 polymer ?
#
loop_
_entity_poly.entity_id
_entity_poly.type
_entity_poly.pdbx_seq_one_letter_code
_entity_poly.pdbx_strand_id
1 'polypeptide(L)' 'RPTVQYLSSLCELPHALQSYYTQGYVLAALHPIILSVGRTRFLPCSLLYRAILVRPRS' A
#
# COMPACT_ATOMS: atom_id res chain seq x y z
N ARG A 1 6.05 -13.10 3.43
CA ARG A 1 7.09 -12.10 3.07
C ARG A 1 6.37 -10.81 2.71
N PRO A 2 6.77 -9.63 3.22
CA PRO A 2 6.14 -8.37 2.83
C PRO A 2 6.39 -8.11 1.33
N THR A 3 5.31 -7.86 0.58
CA THR A 3 5.38 -7.48 -0.85
C THR A 3 5.49 -5.96 -0.93
N VAL A 4 6.55 -5.45 -1.55
CA VAL A 4 6.69 -4.01 -1.84
C VAL A 4 6.45 -3.82 -3.33
N GLN A 5 5.46 -3.01 -3.69
CA GLN A 5 5.20 -2.60 -5.07
C GLN A 5 5.33 -1.09 -5.18
N TYR A 6 5.98 -0.66 -6.27
CA TYR A 6 6.08 0.75 -6.62
C TYR A 6 4.90 1.10 -7.52
N LEU A 7 4.14 2.10 -7.12
CA LEU A 7 3.01 2.64 -7.87
C LEU A 7 3.28 4.12 -8.14
N SER A 8 2.91 4.58 -9.33
CA SER A 8 3.02 6.00 -9.68
C SER A 8 1.88 6.81 -9.05
N SER A 9 0.72 6.18 -8.84
CA SER A 9 -0.45 6.77 -8.22
C SER A 9 -1.24 5.75 -7.40
N LEU A 10 -1.98 6.22 -6.38
CA LEU A 10 -2.95 5.40 -5.64
C LEU A 10 -4.11 4.91 -6.52
N CYS A 11 -4.37 5.55 -7.67
CA CYS A 11 -5.37 5.09 -8.63
C CYS A 11 -5.01 3.74 -9.26
N GLU A 12 -3.71 3.37 -9.28
CA GLU A 12 -3.24 2.09 -9.83
C GLU A 12 -3.38 0.94 -8.82
N LEU A 13 -3.70 1.26 -7.56
CA LEU A 13 -3.77 0.31 -6.46
C LEU A 13 -4.77 -0.84 -6.70
N PRO A 14 -6.00 -0.61 -7.20
CA PRO A 14 -6.93 -1.70 -7.50
C PRO A 14 -6.35 -2.69 -8.52
N HIS A 15 -5.63 -2.20 -9.53
CA HIS A 15 -5.01 -3.02 -10.55
C HIS A 15 -3.82 -3.82 -9.99
N ALA A 16 -2.99 -3.16 -9.19
CA ALA A 16 -1.86 -3.75 -8.49
C ALA A 16 -2.26 -4.87 -7.50
N LEU A 17 -3.42 -4.71 -6.86
CA LEU A 17 -3.97 -5.68 -5.90
C LEU A 17 -4.91 -6.72 -6.53
N GLN A 18 -5.11 -6.69 -7.85
CA GLN A 18 -6.05 -7.57 -8.55
C GLN A 18 -5.83 -9.06 -8.23
N SER A 19 -4.58 -9.52 -8.20
CA SER A 19 -4.22 -10.91 -7.87
C SER A 19 -4.59 -11.31 -6.43
N TYR A 20 -4.60 -10.35 -5.50
CA TYR A 20 -5.05 -10.58 -4.14
C TYR A 20 -6.58 -10.63 -4.05
N TYR A 21 -7.26 -9.77 -4.80
CA TYR A 21 -8.73 -9.80 -4.88
C TYR A 21 -9.25 -11.11 -5.47
N THR A 22 -8.60 -11.67 -6.49
CA THR A 22 -8.98 -12.98 -7.04
C THR A 22 -8.71 -14.14 -6.08
N GLN A 23 -7.81 -13.97 -5.11
CA GLN A 23 -7.57 -14.93 -4.03
C GLN A 23 -8.55 -14.78 -2.85
N GLY A 24 -9.48 -13.83 -2.93
CA GLY A 24 -10.48 -13.54 -1.88
C GLY A 24 -9.98 -12.62 -0.77
N TYR A 25 -8.85 -11.94 -0.96
CA TYR A 25 -8.47 -10.85 -0.06
C TYR A 25 -9.28 -9.59 -0.38
N VAL A 26 -9.50 -8.75 0.62
CA VAL A 26 -10.10 -7.43 0.48
C VAL A 26 -9.21 -6.40 1.16
N LEU A 27 -9.11 -5.21 0.59
CA LEU A 27 -8.35 -4.11 1.18
C LEU A 27 -9.13 -3.57 2.38
N ALA A 28 -8.62 -3.81 3.58
CA ALA A 28 -9.24 -3.37 4.82
C ALA A 28 -8.84 -1.94 5.19
N ALA A 29 -7.57 -1.58 4.96
CA ALA A 29 -7.06 -0.27 5.30
C ALA A 29 -5.83 0.10 4.46
N LEU A 30 -5.65 1.39 4.25
CA LEU A 30 -4.46 1.98 3.63
C LEU A 30 -3.91 3.03 4.59
N HIS A 31 -2.68 2.84 5.07
CA HIS A 31 -2.05 3.77 6.01
C HIS A 31 -0.78 4.37 5.40
N PRO A 32 -0.60 5.70 5.40
CA PRO A 32 0.68 6.29 5.06
C PRO A 32 1.74 5.88 6.10
N ILE A 33 2.91 5.44 5.65
CA ILE A 33 4.06 5.17 6.48
C ILE A 33 4.89 6.45 6.53
N ILE A 34 4.81 7.17 7.64
CA ILE A 34 5.72 8.29 7.89
C ILE A 34 7.10 7.71 8.19
N LEU A 35 7.96 7.65 7.17
CA LEU A 35 9.38 7.49 7.43
C LEU A 35 9.85 8.79 8.08
N SER A 36 10.43 8.69 9.28
CA SER A 36 11.13 9.81 9.92
C SER A 36 12.33 10.18 9.05
N VAL A 37 12.11 11.07 8.08
CA VAL A 37 13.15 11.51 7.15
C VAL A 37 14.05 12.48 7.91
N GLY A 38 15.11 11.93 8.50
CA GLY A 38 16.23 12.71 9.01
C GLY A 38 16.84 13.50 7.86
N ARG A 39 16.54 14.80 7.81
CA ARG A 39 17.41 15.83 7.26
C ARG A 39 17.87 15.59 5.81
N THR A 40 16.96 15.47 4.85
CA THR A 40 17.33 15.79 3.46
C THR A 40 16.10 16.12 2.62
N ARG A 41 15.99 17.39 2.23
CA ARG A 41 15.19 17.95 1.14
C ARG A 41 13.71 17.55 1.11
N PHE A 42 12.87 18.50 1.53
CA PHE A 42 11.46 18.73 1.14
C PHE A 42 10.95 17.92 -0.08
N LEU A 43 10.74 16.63 0.08
CA LEU A 43 9.76 15.86 -0.68
C LEU A 43 8.49 15.90 0.16
N PRO A 44 7.31 16.17 -0.43
CA PRO A 44 6.08 16.23 0.33
C PRO A 44 5.87 14.84 0.97
N CYS A 45 5.98 14.80 2.29
CA CYS A 45 5.58 13.73 3.19
C CYS A 45 5.41 12.34 2.56
N SER A 46 6.46 11.50 2.64
CA SER A 46 6.32 10.03 2.72
C SER A 46 5.29 9.35 1.79
N LEU A 47 5.68 9.06 0.55
CA LEU A 47 4.86 8.33 -0.44
C LEU A 47 4.73 6.82 -0.19
N LEU A 48 5.25 6.31 0.94
CA LEU A 48 5.08 4.90 1.27
C LEU A 48 3.73 4.68 1.94
N TYR A 49 2.96 3.75 1.39
CA TYR A 49 1.69 3.34 1.96
C TYR A 49 1.75 1.86 2.34
N ARG A 50 1.14 1.53 3.47
CA ARG A 50 0.89 0.16 3.89
C ARG A 50 -0.54 -0.21 3.53
N ALA A 51 -0.70 -1.11 2.58
CA ALA A 51 -1.97 -1.77 2.31
C ALA A 51 -2.17 -2.95 3.27
N ILE A 52 -3.30 -2.98 3.97
CA ILE A 52 -3.71 -4.11 4.82
C ILE A 52 -4.77 -4.89 4.07
N LEU A 53 -4.41 -6.10 3.64
CA LEU A 53 -5.30 -7.04 2.99
C LEU A 53 -5.77 -8.09 4.00
N VAL A 54 -7.07 -8.30 4.08
CA VAL A 54 -7.67 -9.34 4.93
C VAL A 54 -8.40 -10.34 4.05
N ARG A 55 -8.31 -11.62 4.37
CA ARG A 55 -9.12 -12.66 3.72
C ARG A 55 -10.22 -13.06 4.69
N PRO A 56 -11.45 -12.52 4.56
CA PRO A 56 -12.55 -12.97 5.39
C PRO A 56 -12.76 -14.47 5.12
N ARG A 57 -12.69 -15.28 6.18
CA ARG A 57 -13.12 -16.68 6.12
C ARG A 57 -14.59 -16.68 6.48
N SER A 58 -15.47 -16.96 5.52
CA SER A 58 -16.86 -17.31 5.81
C SER A 58 -16.91 -18.67 6.48
#